data_AF-L8H6R6-F1
#
_entry.id   AF-L8H6R6-F1
#
_cell.length_a   1.000
_cell.length_b   1.000
_cell.length_c   1.000
_cell.angle_alpha   90.00
_cell.angle_beta   90.00
_cell.angle_gamma   90.00
#
_symmetry.space_group_name_H-M   'P 1'
#
loop_
_entity.id
_entity.type
_entity.pdbx_description
1 polymer ?
#
loop_
_entity_poly.entity_id
_entity_poly.type
_entity_poly.pdbx_seq_one_letter_code
_entity_poly.pdbx_strand_id
1 'polypeptide(L)'
;MQQNPNGRPWQQTKAALRVVPEERLKEIEAQIAAFAVDESRTEPLAFPASLPSHERKVVHRLAEEYNLSHESFGLGKERHIQVSKQPDVKERTLETLSISMKRRFVKDFDIPIKCFDPEDFRYFMDLYDREMQAHAKLNVMLEEIKNQGGEAAFHKFYFNTKEKIVQALSSSEAFAKFARDDSFLAPAEQEKLPASIYEPSNVGKYYLSLDIRSANFNALRFYDPSIVHGYETWEDLLKDHFHVTSPYLLAVKELRSVVFHDTCPVKVNAVNHWRICRLHRYLDEQGALSGLRNESESENEVNEAKNEAEQGLRCYNNNDELLVEADDLDQLRRVEAVVTAAINSQVEKQREGQEDPLLKGLPNILRIQCFRLGGLPNPAEGFKHLTRRMFVKELLGLSSGDQQPTVTAVEFKGVPPTHFAVCWKRYHGVEEVNERDLKFWNEFADAYQHLVLLPVAVGASQ
;
A
#
# COMPACT_ATOMS: atom_id res chain seq x y z
N MET A 1 21.53 16.12 51.40
CA MET A 1 20.50 15.11 51.08
C MET A 1 19.32 15.32 52.01
N GLN A 2 18.22 15.93 51.55
CA GLN A 2 16.97 15.98 52.32
C GLN A 2 15.92 15.20 51.53
N GLN A 3 15.45 14.10 52.12
CA GLN A 3 14.39 13.25 51.58
C GLN A 3 13.03 13.77 52.04
N ASN A 4 12.07 13.78 51.12
CA ASN A 4 10.65 14.06 51.37
C ASN A 4 9.96 12.75 51.83
N PRO A 5 9.12 12.74 52.89
CA PRO A 5 8.57 11.51 53.49
C PRO A 5 7.61 10.67 52.63
N ASN A 6 7.22 11.11 51.42
CA ASN A 6 6.13 10.46 50.67
C ASN A 6 6.51 9.93 49.27
N GLY A 7 7.79 9.68 48.98
CA GLY A 7 8.22 8.67 47.99
C GLY A 7 7.59 8.68 46.58
N ARG A 8 7.11 9.80 46.04
CA ARG A 8 6.63 9.87 44.64
C ARG A 8 7.36 10.95 43.84
N PRO A 9 7.93 10.63 42.65
CA PRO A 9 8.58 11.61 41.79
C PRO A 9 7.58 12.62 41.21
N TRP A 10 7.87 13.90 41.37
CA TRP A 10 7.05 15.02 40.88
C TRP A 10 6.86 15.08 39.35
N GLN A 11 7.60 14.27 38.59
CA GLN A 11 7.60 14.30 37.12
C GLN A 11 6.68 13.26 36.45
N GLN A 12 6.19 12.25 37.18
CA GLN A 12 5.31 11.21 36.60
C GLN A 12 3.82 11.56 36.59
N THR A 13 3.38 12.62 37.28
CA THR A 13 1.94 12.92 37.44
C THR A 13 1.34 13.83 36.37
N LYS A 14 2.12 14.56 35.56
CA LYS A 14 1.54 15.47 34.53
C LYS A 14 1.36 14.86 33.14
N ALA A 15 2.14 13.84 32.77
CA ALA A 15 2.05 13.19 31.46
C ALA A 15 0.92 12.14 31.43
N ALA A 16 0.74 11.37 32.51
CA ALA A 16 -0.33 10.38 32.64
C ALA A 16 -1.74 10.99 32.66
N LEU A 17 -1.88 12.27 33.06
CA LEU A 17 -3.16 13.01 33.07
C LEU A 17 -3.59 13.59 31.71
N ARG A 18 -2.82 13.36 30.63
CA ARG A 18 -3.12 13.88 29.28
C ARG A 18 -3.60 12.83 28.29
N VAL A 19 -3.59 11.55 28.67
CA VAL A 19 -4.11 10.46 27.85
C VAL A 19 -5.56 10.25 28.24
N VAL A 20 -6.47 10.35 27.26
CA VAL A 20 -7.88 10.02 27.48
C VAL A 20 -7.98 8.50 27.71
N PRO A 21 -8.56 8.03 28.84
CA PRO A 21 -8.78 6.60 29.05
C PRO A 21 -9.58 5.98 27.90
N GLU A 22 -9.27 4.74 27.53
CA GLU A 22 -9.88 4.09 26.35
C GLU A 22 -11.41 4.02 26.44
N GLU A 23 -11.95 3.73 27.63
CA GLU A 23 -13.40 3.73 27.85
C GLU A 23 -14.02 5.10 27.60
N ARG A 24 -13.35 6.17 28.04
CA ARG A 24 -13.81 7.54 27.84
C ARG A 24 -13.75 7.94 26.36
N LEU A 25 -12.76 7.45 25.62
CA LEU A 25 -12.67 7.66 24.18
C LEU A 25 -13.85 6.97 23.46
N LYS A 26 -14.15 5.72 23.82
CA LYS A 26 -15.32 4.97 23.29
C LYS A 26 -16.65 5.68 23.60
N GLU A 27 -16.79 6.25 24.80
CA GLU A 27 -18.00 7.02 25.15
C GLU A 27 -18.18 8.27 24.29
N ILE A 28 -17.11 9.04 24.08
CA ILE A 28 -17.16 10.25 23.25
C ILE A 28 -17.44 9.88 21.79
N GLU A 29 -16.77 8.85 21.29
CA GLU A 29 -16.99 8.32 19.94
C GLU A 29 -18.43 7.85 19.74
N ALA A 30 -18.98 7.06 20.66
CA ALA A 30 -20.37 6.60 20.59
C ALA A 30 -21.38 7.76 20.56
N GLN A 31 -21.16 8.83 21.32
CA GLN A 31 -22.03 10.02 21.31
C GLN A 31 -21.97 10.75 19.96
N ILE A 32 -20.77 10.95 19.40
CA ILE A 32 -20.60 11.63 18.12
C ILE A 32 -21.14 10.76 16.98
N ALA A 33 -20.87 9.45 17.00
CA ALA A 33 -21.39 8.49 16.06
C ALA A 33 -22.91 8.52 16.05
N ALA A 34 -23.56 8.39 17.21
CA ALA A 34 -25.02 8.43 17.34
C ALA A 34 -25.60 9.73 16.79
N PHE A 35 -24.97 10.87 17.09
CA PHE A 35 -25.38 12.17 16.55
C PHE A 35 -25.23 12.27 15.02
N ALA A 36 -24.18 11.67 14.46
CA ALA A 36 -23.93 11.65 13.01
C ALA A 36 -25.01 10.85 12.26
N VAL A 37 -25.48 9.72 12.81
CA VAL A 37 -26.49 8.87 12.16
C VAL A 37 -27.93 9.35 12.39
N ASP A 38 -28.20 10.08 13.47
CA ASP A 38 -29.55 10.56 13.80
C ASP A 38 -29.97 11.72 12.89
N GLU A 39 -30.54 11.41 11.73
CA GLU A 39 -31.01 12.40 10.75
C GLU A 39 -32.06 13.39 11.29
N SER A 40 -32.84 12.99 12.30
CA SER A 40 -33.92 13.79 12.86
C SER A 40 -33.43 14.96 13.72
N ARG A 41 -32.21 14.86 14.25
CA ARG A 41 -31.62 15.86 15.13
C ARG A 41 -30.92 16.95 14.33
N THR A 42 -31.44 18.18 14.39
CA THR A 42 -30.87 19.36 13.72
C THR A 42 -30.04 20.24 14.66
N GLU A 43 -30.32 20.19 15.95
CA GLU A 43 -29.63 21.00 16.97
C GLU A 43 -28.21 20.49 17.23
N PRO A 44 -27.21 21.37 17.41
CA PRO A 44 -25.84 20.98 17.75
C PRO A 44 -25.75 20.11 19.01
N LEU A 45 -24.90 19.08 18.96
CA LEU A 45 -24.48 18.32 20.12
C LEU A 45 -23.48 19.15 20.94
N ALA A 46 -23.94 19.69 22.06
CA ALA A 46 -23.09 20.40 23.01
C ALA A 46 -22.47 19.43 24.04
N PHE A 47 -21.15 19.50 24.20
CA PHE A 47 -20.43 18.85 25.30
C PHE A 47 -20.35 19.81 26.50
N PRO A 48 -20.29 19.31 27.74
CA PRO A 48 -20.28 20.17 28.92
C PRO A 48 -18.98 21.00 29.02
N ALA A 49 -19.05 22.20 29.60
CA ALA A 49 -17.89 23.07 29.81
C ALA A 49 -16.81 22.45 30.73
N SER A 50 -17.23 21.49 31.57
CA SER A 50 -16.35 20.66 32.40
C SER A 50 -15.45 19.71 31.61
N LEU A 51 -15.70 19.54 30.30
CA LEU A 51 -14.89 18.67 29.43
C LEU A 51 -13.44 19.19 29.37
N PRO A 52 -12.44 18.40 29.79
CA PRO A 52 -11.04 18.84 29.79
C PRO A 52 -10.50 19.17 28.40
N SER A 53 -9.45 19.99 28.34
CA SER A 53 -8.87 20.42 27.06
C SER A 53 -8.35 19.27 26.18
N HIS A 54 -7.89 18.16 26.76
CA HIS A 54 -7.38 17.02 26.01
C HIS A 54 -8.54 16.17 25.46
N GLU A 55 -9.64 16.01 26.19
CA GLU A 55 -10.89 15.42 25.68
C GLU A 55 -11.54 16.28 24.60
N ARG A 56 -11.53 17.62 24.74
CA ARG A 56 -12.00 18.53 23.67
C ARG A 56 -11.26 18.31 22.35
N LYS A 57 -9.94 18.04 22.38
CA LYS A 57 -9.18 17.69 21.17
C LYS A 57 -9.64 16.36 20.56
N VAL A 58 -10.05 15.40 21.40
CA VAL A 58 -10.64 14.13 20.92
C VAL A 58 -11.98 14.39 20.25
N VAL A 59 -12.84 15.24 20.83
CA VAL A 59 -14.11 15.64 20.21
C VAL A 59 -13.88 16.32 18.86
N HIS A 60 -12.96 17.28 18.77
CA HIS A 60 -12.61 17.92 17.49
C HIS A 60 -12.21 16.89 16.42
N ARG A 61 -11.27 16.01 16.75
CA ARG A 61 -10.79 14.96 15.83
C ARG A 61 -11.90 14.00 15.41
N LEU A 62 -12.69 13.50 16.37
CA LEU A 62 -13.79 12.57 16.06
C LEU A 62 -14.90 13.27 15.25
N ALA A 63 -15.26 14.51 15.59
CA ALA A 63 -16.22 15.27 14.80
C ALA A 63 -15.73 15.44 13.34
N GLU A 64 -14.44 15.68 13.10
CA GLU A 64 -13.87 15.69 11.75
C GLU A 64 -13.98 14.33 11.05
N GLU A 65 -13.73 13.24 11.77
CA GLU A 65 -13.84 11.88 11.24
C GLU A 65 -15.27 11.54 10.80
N TYR A 66 -16.27 12.00 11.58
CA TYR A 66 -17.70 11.85 11.27
C TYR A 66 -18.26 12.94 10.33
N ASN A 67 -17.41 13.82 9.78
CA ASN A 67 -17.80 14.91 8.90
C ASN A 67 -18.82 15.89 9.52
N LEU A 68 -18.60 16.24 10.77
CA LEU A 68 -19.39 17.20 11.52
C LEU A 68 -18.59 18.49 11.70
N SER A 69 -19.29 19.63 11.71
CA SER A 69 -18.72 20.89 12.14
C SER A 69 -18.48 20.87 13.64
N HIS A 70 -17.42 21.50 14.11
CA HIS A 70 -17.10 21.58 15.52
C HIS A 70 -16.57 22.97 15.86
N GLU A 71 -17.01 23.52 16.99
CA GLU A 71 -16.59 24.85 17.41
C GLU A 71 -16.60 24.95 18.94
N SER A 72 -15.62 25.66 19.50
CA SER A 72 -15.58 25.96 20.93
C SER A 72 -16.22 27.31 21.21
N PHE A 73 -17.27 27.33 22.01
CA PHE A 73 -17.97 28.55 22.42
C PHE A 73 -17.67 28.92 23.88
N GLY A 74 -17.68 30.21 24.19
CA GLY A 74 -17.47 30.74 25.54
C GLY A 74 -15.99 30.93 25.93
N LEU A 75 -15.77 31.57 27.08
CA LEU A 75 -14.44 31.90 27.61
C LEU A 75 -14.22 31.27 28.99
N GLY A 76 -12.98 30.88 29.29
CA GLY A 76 -12.60 30.38 30.61
C GLY A 76 -13.40 29.14 31.05
N LYS A 77 -14.12 29.26 32.17
CA LYS A 77 -14.90 28.16 32.77
C LYS A 77 -16.22 27.86 32.05
N GLU A 78 -16.70 28.80 31.24
CA GLU A 78 -17.91 28.66 30.41
C GLU A 78 -17.59 28.02 29.05
N ARG A 79 -16.29 27.81 28.74
CA ARG A 79 -15.86 27.30 27.45
C ARG A 79 -16.30 25.85 27.26
N HIS A 80 -17.10 25.61 26.23
CA HIS A 80 -17.59 24.29 25.85
C HIS A 80 -17.41 24.07 24.35
N ILE A 81 -17.52 22.83 23.90
CA ILE A 81 -17.44 22.47 22.48
C ILE A 81 -18.82 22.03 22.01
N GLN A 82 -19.21 22.51 20.84
CA GLN A 82 -20.41 22.07 20.14
C GLN A 82 -20.02 21.39 18.84
N VAL A 83 -20.78 20.37 18.48
CA VAL A 83 -20.65 19.63 17.24
C VAL A 83 -21.96 19.78 16.49
N SER A 84 -21.93 20.25 15.25
CA SER A 84 -23.11 20.47 14.43
C SER A 84 -23.00 19.71 13.12
N LYS A 85 -24.14 19.40 12.51
CA LYS A 85 -24.15 18.83 11.17
C LYS A 85 -23.69 19.90 10.18
N GLN A 86 -22.85 19.53 9.23
CA GLN A 86 -22.55 20.42 8.13
C GLN A 86 -23.80 20.57 7.25
N PRO A 87 -24.07 21.77 6.70
CA PRO A 87 -24.99 21.88 5.58
C PRO A 87 -24.49 20.95 4.48
N ASP A 88 -25.40 20.21 3.84
CA ASP A 88 -25.04 19.26 2.79
C ASP A 88 -24.65 20.04 1.52
N VAL A 89 -23.41 20.51 1.51
CA VAL A 89 -22.85 21.23 0.37
C VAL A 89 -22.62 20.19 -0.72
N LYS A 90 -23.49 20.24 -1.73
CA LYS A 90 -23.50 19.31 -2.87
C LYS A 90 -22.21 19.38 -3.68
N GLU A 91 -21.62 20.56 -3.78
CA GLU A 91 -20.41 20.79 -4.57
C GLU A 91 -19.22 21.04 -3.64
N ARG A 92 -18.19 20.21 -3.77
CA ARG A 92 -16.96 20.31 -2.99
C ARG A 92 -15.80 20.68 -3.91
N THR A 93 -14.81 21.33 -3.33
CA THR A 93 -13.52 21.67 -3.92
C THR A 93 -12.42 21.12 -3.01
N LEU A 94 -11.16 21.15 -3.45
CA LEU A 94 -10.01 20.80 -2.63
C LEU A 94 -10.02 21.47 -1.23
N GLU A 95 -10.40 22.75 -1.18
CA GLU A 95 -10.42 23.58 0.03
C GLU A 95 -11.60 23.27 0.94
N THR A 96 -12.75 22.94 0.35
CA THR A 96 -14.02 22.74 1.08
C THR A 96 -14.32 21.27 1.37
N LEU A 97 -13.52 20.36 0.83
CA LEU A 97 -13.58 18.93 1.10
C LEU A 97 -13.20 18.66 2.56
N SER A 98 -14.00 17.84 3.24
CA SER A 98 -13.73 17.46 4.62
C SER A 98 -12.41 16.70 4.77
N ILE A 99 -11.85 16.73 5.98
CA ILE A 99 -10.61 16.00 6.29
C ILE A 99 -10.81 14.48 6.12
N SER A 100 -11.99 13.96 6.48
CA SER A 100 -12.31 12.54 6.29
C SER A 100 -12.32 12.15 4.81
N MET A 101 -12.84 13.02 3.94
CA MET A 101 -12.78 12.84 2.49
C MET A 101 -11.38 12.98 1.91
N LYS A 102 -10.56 13.92 2.39
CA LYS A 102 -9.14 13.99 1.99
C LYS A 102 -8.38 12.72 2.37
N ARG A 103 -8.63 12.18 3.58
CA ARG A 103 -8.05 10.90 4.03
C ARG A 103 -8.48 9.74 3.15
N ARG A 104 -9.78 9.67 2.82
CA ARG A 104 -10.30 8.66 1.90
C ARG A 104 -9.67 8.78 0.53
N PHE A 105 -9.61 9.97 -0.05
CA PHE A 105 -8.99 10.23 -1.35
C PHE A 105 -7.56 9.71 -1.42
N VAL A 106 -6.74 10.09 -0.43
CA VAL A 106 -5.36 9.64 -0.29
C VAL A 106 -5.26 8.11 -0.22
N LYS A 107 -6.17 7.46 0.52
CA LYS A 107 -6.21 5.99 0.65
C LYS A 107 -6.65 5.32 -0.65
N ASP A 108 -7.77 5.77 -1.21
CA ASP A 108 -8.45 5.14 -2.34
C ASP A 108 -7.61 5.20 -3.63
N PHE A 109 -6.73 6.20 -3.75
CA PHE A 109 -5.81 6.40 -4.87
C PHE A 109 -4.33 6.17 -4.54
N ASP A 110 -4.02 5.70 -3.33
CA ASP A 110 -2.67 5.42 -2.85
C ASP A 110 -1.69 6.61 -3.03
N ILE A 111 -2.13 7.79 -2.61
CA ILE A 111 -1.33 9.01 -2.70
C ILE A 111 -0.59 9.21 -1.37
N PRO A 112 0.73 9.46 -1.36
CA PRO A 112 1.53 9.51 -0.13
C PRO A 112 1.43 10.86 0.59
N ILE A 113 0.22 11.27 0.98
CA ILE A 113 -0.05 12.49 1.76
C ILE A 113 -0.53 12.14 3.16
N LYS A 114 0.05 12.76 4.20
CA LYS A 114 -0.32 12.51 5.61
C LYS A 114 -0.73 13.74 6.39
N CYS A 115 -0.44 14.94 5.89
CA CYS A 115 -0.98 16.19 6.43
C CYS A 115 -2.22 16.59 5.65
N PHE A 116 -3.25 17.04 6.36
CA PHE A 116 -4.56 17.37 5.78
C PHE A 116 -4.97 18.82 6.03
N ASP A 117 -4.04 19.62 6.56
CA ASP A 117 -4.18 21.08 6.56
C ASP A 117 -4.33 21.57 5.10
N PRO A 118 -5.21 22.55 4.84
CA PRO A 118 -5.47 23.02 3.48
C PRO A 118 -4.22 23.44 2.69
N GLU A 119 -3.26 24.13 3.32
CA GLU A 119 -2.09 24.64 2.61
C GLU A 119 -1.10 23.53 2.26
N ASP A 120 -0.71 22.72 3.24
CA ASP A 120 0.24 21.64 3.02
C ASP A 120 -0.39 20.56 2.14
N PHE A 121 -1.68 20.25 2.28
CA PHE A 121 -2.37 19.28 1.42
C PHE A 121 -2.35 19.72 -0.04
N ARG A 122 -2.66 21.00 -0.34
CA ARG A 122 -2.54 21.54 -1.72
C ARG A 122 -1.12 21.44 -2.23
N TYR A 123 -0.14 21.80 -1.42
CA TYR A 123 1.27 21.72 -1.78
C TYR A 123 1.66 20.30 -2.25
N PHE A 124 1.29 19.26 -1.49
CA PHE A 124 1.60 17.88 -1.89
C PHE A 124 0.79 17.41 -3.10
N MET A 125 -0.45 17.88 -3.26
CA MET A 125 -1.24 17.61 -4.46
C MET A 125 -0.53 18.12 -5.71
N ASP A 126 -0.10 19.38 -5.71
CA ASP A 126 0.63 20.00 -6.82
C ASP A 126 1.96 19.28 -7.08
N LEU A 127 2.68 18.92 -6.02
CA LEU A 127 3.95 18.22 -6.11
C LEU A 127 3.85 16.83 -6.77
N TYR A 128 2.79 16.07 -6.45
CA TYR A 128 2.62 14.70 -6.92
C TYR A 128 1.82 14.61 -8.23
N ASP A 129 1.16 15.68 -8.67
CA ASP A 129 0.23 15.65 -9.78
C ASP A 129 0.85 15.16 -11.10
N ARG A 130 2.07 15.59 -11.39
CA ARG A 130 2.76 15.25 -12.65
C ARG A 130 2.79 13.75 -12.95
N GLU A 131 3.03 12.92 -11.95
CA GLU A 131 3.24 11.48 -12.12
C GLU A 131 2.08 10.66 -11.55
N MET A 132 1.42 11.16 -10.50
CA MET A 132 0.30 10.44 -9.86
C MET A 132 -1.06 10.92 -10.34
N GLN A 133 -1.13 11.98 -11.14
CA GLN A 133 -2.36 12.62 -11.63
C GLN A 133 -3.34 12.92 -10.49
N ALA A 134 -2.80 13.45 -9.40
CA ALA A 134 -3.52 13.67 -8.15
C ALA A 134 -4.75 14.56 -8.35
N HIS A 135 -4.65 15.66 -9.09
CA HIS A 135 -5.77 16.57 -9.37
C HIS A 135 -6.84 15.91 -10.23
N ALA A 136 -6.45 15.16 -11.27
CA ALA A 136 -7.40 14.44 -12.11
C ALA A 136 -8.19 13.40 -11.30
N LYS A 137 -7.51 12.64 -10.43
CA LYS A 137 -8.15 11.67 -9.53
C LYS A 137 -9.07 12.35 -8.52
N LEU A 138 -8.66 13.50 -7.98
CA LEU A 138 -9.50 14.25 -7.06
C LEU A 138 -10.77 14.74 -7.76
N ASN A 139 -10.67 15.22 -9.00
CA ASN A 139 -11.82 15.64 -9.78
C ASN A 139 -12.82 14.51 -9.98
N VAL A 140 -12.36 13.28 -10.25
CA VAL A 140 -13.24 12.09 -10.33
C VAL A 140 -14.01 11.87 -9.02
N MET A 141 -13.37 12.05 -7.86
CA MET A 141 -14.06 11.98 -6.56
C MET A 141 -15.05 13.12 -6.38
N LEU A 142 -14.66 14.36 -6.69
CA LEU A 142 -15.52 15.54 -6.50
C LEU A 142 -16.77 15.48 -7.40
N GLU A 143 -16.62 15.03 -8.64
CA GLU A 143 -17.73 14.78 -9.56
C GLU A 143 -18.66 13.70 -9.01
N GLU A 144 -18.12 12.61 -8.46
CA GLU A 144 -18.95 11.56 -7.84
C GLU A 144 -19.69 12.09 -6.61
N ILE A 145 -19.01 12.83 -5.72
CA ILE A 145 -19.65 13.48 -4.55
C ILE A 145 -20.80 14.37 -4.99
N LYS A 146 -20.59 15.18 -6.04
CA LYS A 146 -21.62 16.03 -6.62
C LYS A 146 -22.79 15.24 -7.18
N ASN A 147 -22.52 14.17 -7.92
CA ASN A 147 -23.54 13.31 -8.51
C ASN A 147 -24.39 12.58 -7.46
N GLN A 148 -23.77 12.17 -6.35
CA GLN A 148 -24.49 11.56 -5.23
C GLN A 148 -25.25 12.59 -4.38
N GLY A 149 -24.92 13.87 -4.49
CA GLY A 149 -25.62 14.97 -3.82
C GLY A 149 -24.96 15.46 -2.54
N GLY A 150 -23.67 15.17 -2.34
CA GLY A 150 -22.90 15.58 -1.16
C GLY A 150 -22.10 14.43 -0.55
N GLU A 151 -21.21 14.75 0.40
CA GLU A 151 -20.31 13.77 1.02
C GLU A 151 -21.07 12.67 1.77
N ALA A 152 -22.16 13.01 2.46
CA ALA A 152 -22.98 12.06 3.21
C ALA A 152 -23.66 11.04 2.29
N ALA A 153 -24.21 11.50 1.18
CA ALA A 153 -24.83 10.64 0.18
C ALA A 153 -23.79 9.77 -0.54
N PHE A 154 -22.61 10.34 -0.85
CA PHE A 154 -21.48 9.60 -1.39
C PHE A 154 -21.03 8.45 -0.46
N HIS A 155 -20.94 8.70 0.85
CA HIS A 155 -20.62 7.66 1.83
C HIS A 155 -21.63 6.50 1.81
N LYS A 156 -22.93 6.82 1.79
CA LYS A 156 -24.00 5.81 1.69
C LYS A 156 -23.90 5.03 0.38
N PHE A 157 -23.67 5.73 -0.74
CA PHE A 157 -23.48 5.12 -2.05
C PHE A 157 -22.30 4.13 -2.06
N TYR A 158 -21.13 4.56 -1.59
CA TYR A 158 -19.94 3.71 -1.49
C TYR A 158 -20.21 2.48 -0.60
N PHE A 159 -20.76 2.70 0.60
CA PHE A 159 -21.05 1.63 1.55
C PHE A 159 -22.04 0.62 0.99
N ASN A 160 -23.17 1.07 0.46
CA ASN A 160 -24.20 0.20 -0.11
C ASN A 160 -23.66 -0.61 -1.30
N THR A 161 -22.80 -0.01 -2.12
CA THR A 161 -22.18 -0.71 -3.25
C THR A 161 -21.23 -1.80 -2.76
N LYS A 162 -20.38 -1.48 -1.77
CA LYS A 162 -19.48 -2.44 -1.12
C LYS A 162 -20.25 -3.61 -0.52
N GLU A 163 -21.26 -3.34 0.31
CA GLU A 163 -22.07 -4.38 0.98
C GLU A 163 -22.81 -5.27 -0.02
N LYS A 164 -23.37 -4.68 -1.10
CA LYS A 164 -23.99 -5.44 -2.18
C LYS A 164 -23.02 -6.45 -2.81
N ILE A 165 -21.78 -6.04 -3.05
CA ILE A 165 -20.74 -6.91 -3.63
C ILE A 165 -20.37 -8.01 -2.62
N VAL A 166 -20.06 -7.65 -1.38
CA VAL A 166 -19.68 -8.60 -0.32
C VAL A 166 -20.77 -9.65 -0.12
N GLN A 167 -22.04 -9.23 -0.05
CA GLN A 167 -23.18 -10.13 0.12
C GLN A 167 -23.32 -11.10 -1.06
N ALA A 168 -23.20 -10.61 -2.30
CA ALA A 168 -23.32 -11.45 -3.48
C ALA A 168 -22.23 -12.53 -3.52
N LEU A 169 -20.95 -12.15 -3.34
CA LEU A 169 -19.83 -13.09 -3.34
C LEU A 169 -19.94 -14.12 -2.22
N SER A 170 -20.34 -13.69 -1.02
CA SER A 170 -20.41 -14.54 0.17
C SER A 170 -21.62 -15.47 0.22
N SER A 171 -22.63 -15.23 -0.62
CA SER A 171 -23.89 -16.00 -0.61
C SER A 171 -23.82 -17.33 -1.36
N SER A 172 -22.76 -17.56 -2.14
CA SER A 172 -22.63 -18.77 -2.96
C SER A 172 -22.26 -20.01 -2.15
N GLU A 173 -22.75 -21.18 -2.57
CA GLU A 173 -22.33 -22.47 -1.99
C GLU A 173 -20.83 -22.71 -2.15
N ALA A 174 -20.26 -22.29 -3.29
CA ALA A 174 -18.84 -22.35 -3.55
C ALA A 174 -18.03 -21.52 -2.53
N PHE A 175 -18.50 -20.32 -2.17
CA PHE A 175 -17.87 -19.51 -1.14
C PHE A 175 -18.00 -20.15 0.25
N ALA A 176 -19.16 -20.73 0.59
CA ALA A 176 -19.34 -21.45 1.84
C ALA A 176 -18.40 -22.66 1.96
N LYS A 177 -18.12 -23.36 0.84
CA LYS A 177 -17.12 -24.43 0.76
C LYS A 177 -15.71 -23.87 0.97
N PHE A 178 -15.34 -22.82 0.25
CA PHE A 178 -14.05 -22.12 0.41
C PHE A 178 -13.80 -21.70 1.86
N ALA A 179 -14.79 -21.07 2.50
CA ALA A 179 -14.70 -20.60 3.88
C ALA A 179 -14.48 -21.74 4.89
N ARG A 180 -14.83 -23.00 4.56
CA ARG A 180 -14.62 -24.18 5.42
C ARG A 180 -13.42 -25.04 5.02
N ASP A 181 -12.85 -24.82 3.84
CA ASP A 181 -11.71 -25.59 3.37
C ASP A 181 -10.39 -25.05 3.95
N ASP A 182 -9.69 -25.89 4.71
CA ASP A 182 -8.41 -25.57 5.33
C ASP A 182 -7.22 -26.18 4.57
N SER A 183 -7.46 -26.76 3.38
CA SER A 183 -6.44 -27.40 2.55
C SER A 183 -5.22 -26.50 2.25
N PHE A 184 -5.45 -25.20 2.08
CA PHE A 184 -4.40 -24.20 1.84
C PHE A 184 -3.70 -23.70 3.11
N LEU A 185 -4.26 -23.96 4.29
CA LEU A 185 -3.68 -23.56 5.58
C LEU A 185 -2.64 -24.57 6.11
N ALA A 186 -2.61 -25.78 5.56
CA ALA A 186 -1.74 -26.84 6.05
C ALA A 186 -0.26 -26.56 5.69
N PRO A 187 0.64 -26.47 6.69
CA PRO A 187 2.03 -26.02 6.52
C PRO A 187 3.01 -27.09 6.02
N ALA A 188 2.57 -28.31 5.69
CA ALA A 188 3.47 -29.47 5.65
C ALA A 188 4.53 -29.45 4.51
N GLU A 189 4.38 -28.60 3.49
CA GLU A 189 5.29 -28.55 2.33
C GLU A 189 5.57 -27.13 1.82
N GLN A 190 5.22 -26.08 2.57
CA GLN A 190 5.46 -24.70 2.13
C GLN A 190 6.85 -24.25 2.57
N GLU A 191 7.72 -23.94 1.61
CA GLU A 191 9.02 -23.33 1.88
C GLU A 191 8.84 -22.00 2.60
N LYS A 192 9.55 -21.82 3.71
CA LYS A 192 9.57 -20.56 4.43
C LYS A 192 10.56 -19.62 3.76
N LEU A 193 10.05 -18.81 2.84
CA LEU A 193 10.81 -17.71 2.24
C LEU A 193 10.81 -16.51 3.20
N PRO A 194 11.92 -15.75 3.30
CA PRO A 194 11.95 -14.53 4.10
C PRO A 194 10.97 -13.47 3.56
N ALA A 195 10.46 -12.62 4.46
CA ALA A 195 9.32 -11.75 4.16
C ALA A 195 9.67 -10.40 3.50
N SER A 196 10.93 -9.93 3.60
CA SER A 196 11.30 -8.58 3.16
C SER A 196 12.71 -8.53 2.59
N ILE A 197 12.88 -7.73 1.55
CA ILE A 197 14.18 -7.36 0.95
C ILE A 197 14.65 -5.96 1.39
N TYR A 198 13.83 -5.23 2.15
CA TYR A 198 14.07 -3.82 2.46
C TYR A 198 15.03 -3.63 3.64
N GLU A 199 16.27 -4.08 3.47
CA GLU A 199 17.36 -3.93 4.45
C GLU A 199 18.57 -3.20 3.84
N PRO A 200 19.33 -2.40 4.61
CA PRO A 200 20.52 -1.72 4.10
C PRO A 200 21.58 -2.67 3.50
N SER A 201 21.65 -3.91 4.00
CA SER A 201 22.50 -4.99 3.48
C SER A 201 22.18 -5.42 2.05
N ASN A 202 21.00 -5.07 1.54
CA ASN A 202 20.53 -5.43 0.20
C ASN A 202 20.73 -4.30 -0.82
N VAL A 203 21.27 -3.15 -0.41
CA VAL A 203 21.60 -2.07 -1.35
C VAL A 203 22.59 -2.56 -2.40
N GLY A 204 22.29 -2.26 -3.65
CA GLY A 204 23.09 -2.61 -4.82
C GLY A 204 22.67 -3.93 -5.48
N LYS A 205 21.85 -4.76 -4.83
CA LYS A 205 21.42 -6.07 -5.35
C LYS A 205 20.30 -5.96 -6.39
N TYR A 206 20.21 -6.95 -7.26
CA TYR A 206 19.19 -7.06 -8.29
C TYR A 206 18.06 -8.00 -7.84
N TYR A 207 16.84 -7.67 -8.23
CA TYR A 207 15.65 -8.43 -7.90
C TYR A 207 14.72 -8.56 -9.11
N LEU A 208 14.14 -9.74 -9.28
CA LEU A 208 13.01 -10.01 -10.15
C LEU A 208 11.77 -10.23 -9.29
N SER A 209 10.77 -9.36 -9.45
CA SER A 209 9.44 -9.51 -8.87
C SER A 209 8.51 -10.25 -9.83
N LEU A 210 7.87 -11.29 -9.30
CA LEU A 210 6.80 -12.05 -9.92
C LEU A 210 5.55 -11.87 -9.05
N ASP A 211 4.71 -10.91 -9.43
CA ASP A 211 3.59 -10.40 -8.64
C ASP A 211 2.23 -10.77 -9.25
N ILE A 212 1.33 -11.32 -8.44
CA ILE A 212 -0.02 -11.70 -8.89
C ILE A 212 -0.93 -10.47 -8.93
N ARG A 213 -1.29 -10.03 -10.14
CA ARG A 213 -2.25 -8.93 -10.33
C ARG A 213 -3.59 -9.28 -9.69
N SER A 214 -4.17 -8.33 -8.96
CA SER A 214 -5.50 -8.49 -8.36
C SER A 214 -5.60 -9.75 -7.50
N ALA A 215 -4.54 -10.05 -6.73
CA ALA A 215 -4.35 -11.33 -6.04
C ALA A 215 -5.59 -11.84 -5.29
N ASN A 216 -6.27 -10.97 -4.54
CA ASN A 216 -7.47 -11.36 -3.78
C ASN A 216 -8.62 -11.88 -4.66
N PHE A 217 -8.91 -11.20 -5.77
CA PHE A 217 -9.92 -11.64 -6.73
C PHE A 217 -9.50 -12.98 -7.37
N ASN A 218 -8.24 -13.05 -7.79
CA ASN A 218 -7.71 -14.23 -8.47
C ASN A 218 -7.56 -15.45 -7.55
N ALA A 219 -7.39 -15.27 -6.24
CA ALA A 219 -7.40 -16.35 -5.26
C ALA A 219 -8.77 -17.05 -5.21
N LEU A 220 -9.86 -16.28 -5.12
CA LEU A 220 -11.22 -16.84 -5.12
C LEU A 220 -11.56 -17.48 -6.46
N ARG A 221 -11.23 -16.81 -7.57
CA ARG A 221 -11.43 -17.35 -8.92
C ARG A 221 -10.66 -18.66 -9.14
N PHE A 222 -9.42 -18.74 -8.66
CA PHE A 222 -8.59 -19.94 -8.74
C PHE A 222 -9.22 -21.10 -7.96
N TYR A 223 -9.75 -20.83 -6.77
CA TYR A 223 -10.42 -21.84 -5.96
C TYR A 223 -11.71 -22.35 -6.64
N ASP A 224 -12.59 -21.44 -7.02
CA ASP A 224 -13.81 -21.74 -7.77
C ASP A 224 -14.29 -20.49 -8.53
N PRO A 225 -14.26 -20.49 -9.88
CA PRO A 225 -14.68 -19.33 -10.67
C PRO A 225 -16.12 -18.87 -10.40
N SER A 226 -17.00 -19.75 -9.93
CA SER A 226 -18.40 -19.40 -9.64
C SER A 226 -18.53 -18.44 -8.45
N ILE A 227 -17.54 -18.39 -7.54
CA ILE A 227 -17.51 -17.41 -6.43
C ILE A 227 -17.51 -15.98 -6.97
N VAL A 228 -16.81 -15.75 -8.07
CA VAL A 228 -16.75 -14.46 -8.78
C VAL A 228 -17.63 -14.46 -10.03
N HIS A 229 -18.69 -15.27 -10.03
CA HIS A 229 -19.69 -15.36 -11.12
C HIS A 229 -19.09 -15.68 -12.50
N GLY A 230 -17.94 -16.34 -12.55
CA GLY A 230 -17.26 -16.74 -13.79
C GLY A 230 -16.47 -15.63 -14.49
N TYR A 231 -16.40 -14.43 -13.91
CA TYR A 231 -15.66 -13.30 -14.52
C TYR A 231 -14.15 -13.50 -14.44
N GLU A 232 -13.44 -12.94 -15.42
CA GLU A 232 -11.98 -13.04 -15.51
C GLU A 232 -11.24 -11.88 -14.86
N THR A 233 -11.89 -10.72 -14.77
CA THR A 233 -11.34 -9.52 -14.18
C THR A 233 -12.28 -8.93 -13.12
N TRP A 234 -11.71 -8.19 -12.18
CA TRP A 234 -12.48 -7.45 -11.18
C TRP A 234 -13.34 -6.37 -11.84
N GLU A 235 -12.80 -5.73 -12.86
CA GLU A 235 -13.43 -4.63 -13.59
C GLU A 235 -14.68 -5.10 -14.34
N ASP A 236 -14.61 -6.25 -15.01
CA ASP A 236 -15.77 -6.82 -15.72
C ASP A 236 -16.83 -7.30 -14.73
N LEU A 237 -16.43 -7.90 -13.61
CA LEU A 237 -17.35 -8.25 -12.54
C LEU A 237 -18.13 -7.01 -12.04
N LEU A 238 -17.45 -5.90 -11.81
CA LEU A 238 -18.11 -4.67 -11.36
C LEU A 238 -19.06 -4.09 -12.41
N LYS A 239 -18.62 -4.00 -13.67
CA LYS A 239 -19.40 -3.37 -14.74
C LYS A 239 -20.59 -4.22 -15.17
N ASP A 240 -20.37 -5.50 -15.41
CA ASP A 240 -21.36 -6.34 -16.08
C ASP A 240 -22.30 -7.02 -15.08
N HIS A 241 -21.78 -7.51 -13.96
CA HIS A 241 -22.60 -8.15 -12.93
C HIS A 241 -23.25 -7.16 -11.97
N PHE A 242 -22.45 -6.22 -11.44
CA PHE A 242 -22.95 -5.26 -10.44
C PHE A 242 -23.51 -3.97 -11.04
N HIS A 243 -23.33 -3.76 -12.35
CA HIS A 243 -23.75 -2.57 -13.08
C HIS A 243 -23.15 -1.27 -12.51
N VAL A 244 -21.89 -1.34 -12.05
CA VAL A 244 -21.17 -0.17 -11.56
C VAL A 244 -20.77 0.71 -12.73
N THR A 245 -21.40 1.87 -12.84
CA THR A 245 -21.11 2.89 -13.87
C THR A 245 -20.27 4.06 -13.36
N SER A 246 -20.08 4.15 -12.04
CA SER A 246 -19.29 5.20 -11.39
C SER A 246 -17.81 5.11 -11.81
N PRO A 247 -17.26 6.13 -12.50
CA PRO A 247 -15.83 6.16 -12.83
C PRO A 247 -14.96 6.13 -11.58
N TYR A 248 -15.43 6.72 -10.48
CA TYR A 248 -14.77 6.69 -9.18
C TYR A 248 -14.61 5.26 -8.67
N LEU A 249 -15.71 4.51 -8.52
CA LEU A 249 -15.67 3.15 -7.96
C LEU A 249 -14.87 2.17 -8.83
N LEU A 250 -14.84 2.38 -10.15
CA LEU A 250 -14.04 1.58 -11.06
C LEU A 250 -12.53 1.89 -10.97
N ALA A 251 -12.15 3.10 -10.56
CA ALA A 251 -10.74 3.51 -10.47
C ALA A 251 -10.09 3.20 -9.12
N VAL A 252 -10.87 3.06 -8.04
CA VAL A 252 -10.34 2.91 -6.68
C VAL A 252 -9.96 1.47 -6.36
N LYS A 253 -8.65 1.23 -6.21
CA LYS A 253 -8.10 -0.09 -5.81
C LYS A 253 -8.55 -0.50 -4.41
N GLU A 254 -8.79 0.49 -3.55
CA GLU A 254 -9.17 0.26 -2.15
C GLU A 254 -10.54 -0.42 -2.02
N LEU A 255 -11.51 -0.15 -2.90
CA LEU A 255 -12.81 -0.84 -2.88
C LEU A 255 -12.63 -2.35 -3.01
N ARG A 256 -11.80 -2.78 -3.96
CA ARG A 256 -11.43 -4.18 -4.16
C ARG A 256 -10.78 -4.76 -2.90
N SER A 257 -9.83 -4.04 -2.32
CA SER A 257 -9.11 -4.46 -1.12
C SER A 257 -10.07 -4.72 0.05
N VAL A 258 -10.96 -3.76 0.33
CA VAL A 258 -11.91 -3.84 1.44
C VAL A 258 -12.94 -4.95 1.21
N VAL A 259 -13.49 -5.09 -0.01
CA VAL A 259 -14.44 -6.17 -0.32
C VAL A 259 -13.85 -7.55 0.01
N PHE A 260 -12.61 -7.81 -0.38
CA PHE A 260 -11.99 -9.11 -0.10
C PHE A 260 -11.49 -9.25 1.35
N HIS A 261 -11.17 -8.16 2.02
CA HIS A 261 -10.88 -8.19 3.45
C HIS A 261 -12.12 -8.55 4.29
N ASP A 262 -13.30 -8.05 3.90
CA ASP A 262 -14.55 -8.31 4.62
C ASP A 262 -15.13 -9.71 4.33
N THR A 263 -14.56 -10.48 3.40
CA THR A 263 -15.04 -11.83 3.04
C THR A 263 -14.30 -12.95 3.79
N CYS A 264 -13.00 -13.18 3.51
CA CYS A 264 -12.22 -14.24 4.17
C CYS A 264 -10.69 -14.04 4.01
N PRO A 265 -10.09 -13.03 4.67
CA PRO A 265 -8.74 -12.56 4.36
C PRO A 265 -7.65 -13.60 4.64
N VAL A 266 -7.79 -14.37 5.71
CA VAL A 266 -6.80 -15.40 6.10
C VAL A 266 -6.70 -16.49 5.02
N LYS A 267 -7.84 -16.97 4.50
CA LYS A 267 -7.86 -18.04 3.49
C LYS A 267 -7.44 -17.54 2.12
N VAL A 268 -7.85 -16.33 1.75
CA VAL A 268 -7.40 -15.68 0.52
C VAL A 268 -5.86 -15.55 0.51
N ASN A 269 -5.27 -15.08 1.63
CA ASN A 269 -3.83 -14.98 1.76
C ASN A 269 -3.15 -16.36 1.72
N ALA A 270 -3.75 -17.39 2.32
CA ALA A 270 -3.22 -18.75 2.27
C ALA A 270 -3.19 -19.32 0.84
N VAL A 271 -4.23 -19.06 0.03
CA VAL A 271 -4.25 -19.43 -1.38
C VAL A 271 -3.15 -18.71 -2.14
N ASN A 272 -3.02 -17.38 -1.98
CA ASN A 272 -1.95 -16.62 -2.64
C ASN A 272 -0.57 -17.15 -2.28
N HIS A 273 -0.32 -17.34 -0.98
CA HIS A 273 0.95 -17.86 -0.48
C HIS A 273 1.26 -19.24 -1.07
N TRP A 274 0.27 -20.15 -1.10
CA TRP A 274 0.41 -21.46 -1.72
C TRP A 274 0.79 -21.36 -3.20
N ARG A 275 0.16 -20.46 -3.96
CA ARG A 275 0.45 -20.25 -5.39
C ARG A 275 1.87 -19.76 -5.60
N ILE A 276 2.34 -18.81 -4.78
CA ILE A 276 3.72 -18.33 -4.81
C ILE A 276 4.73 -19.43 -4.50
N CYS A 277 4.50 -20.23 -3.46
CA CYS A 277 5.37 -21.35 -3.12
C CYS A 277 5.38 -22.44 -4.21
N ARG A 278 4.28 -22.62 -4.95
CA ARG A 278 4.23 -23.52 -6.11
C ARG A 278 4.99 -22.96 -7.31
N LEU A 279 4.89 -21.65 -7.57
CA LEU A 279 5.70 -20.98 -8.59
C LEU A 279 7.19 -21.11 -8.28
N HIS A 280 7.60 -20.88 -7.03
CA HIS A 280 8.98 -21.06 -6.58
C HIS A 280 9.50 -22.48 -6.88
N ARG A 281 8.76 -23.50 -6.44
CA ARG A 281 9.13 -24.91 -6.70
C ARG A 281 9.23 -25.23 -8.18
N TYR A 282 8.29 -24.73 -8.99
CA TYR A 282 8.34 -24.92 -10.44
C TYR A 282 9.63 -24.34 -11.04
N LEU A 283 10.02 -23.13 -10.64
CA LEU A 283 11.25 -22.51 -11.12
C LEU A 283 12.50 -23.28 -10.69
N ASP A 284 12.50 -23.83 -9.47
CA ASP A 284 13.57 -24.71 -9.00
C ASP A 284 13.66 -26.00 -9.82
N GLU A 285 12.53 -26.67 -10.08
CA GLU A 285 12.45 -27.89 -10.91
C GLU A 285 12.90 -27.66 -12.36
N GLN A 286 12.70 -26.46 -12.90
CA GLN A 286 13.23 -26.07 -14.22
C GLN A 286 14.72 -25.67 -14.18
N GLY A 287 15.38 -25.72 -13.01
CA GLY A 287 16.76 -25.33 -12.82
C GLY A 287 17.00 -23.82 -12.88
N ALA A 288 15.93 -23.01 -12.94
CA ALA A 288 16.05 -21.56 -13.07
C ALA A 288 16.65 -20.89 -11.83
N LEU A 289 16.45 -21.50 -10.66
CA LEU A 289 16.95 -20.99 -9.38
C LEU A 289 18.30 -21.59 -8.97
N SER A 290 18.76 -22.64 -9.65
CA SER A 290 20.06 -23.26 -9.38
C SER A 290 21.22 -22.44 -9.98
N GLY A 291 22.27 -22.21 -9.18
CA GLY A 291 23.50 -21.54 -9.64
C GLY A 291 24.19 -22.34 -10.76
N LEU A 292 24.96 -21.65 -11.61
CA LEU A 292 25.70 -22.26 -12.72
C LEU A 292 26.44 -23.54 -12.27
N ARG A 293 25.97 -24.72 -12.69
CA ARG A 293 26.85 -25.88 -12.81
C ARG A 293 27.79 -25.59 -13.99
N ASN A 294 28.92 -24.95 -13.71
CA ASN A 294 30.02 -24.98 -14.65
C ASN A 294 30.47 -26.44 -14.78
N GLU A 295 30.04 -27.13 -15.85
CA GLU A 295 30.53 -28.47 -16.21
C GLU A 295 31.99 -28.46 -16.72
N SER A 296 32.72 -27.38 -16.50
CA SER A 296 34.10 -27.23 -16.95
C SER A 296 34.95 -26.56 -15.90
N GLU A 297 35.29 -27.27 -14.82
CA GLU A 297 36.56 -27.00 -14.15
C GLU A 297 37.04 -28.27 -13.44
N SER A 298 38.14 -28.79 -13.97
CA SER A 298 38.85 -29.98 -13.54
C SER A 298 39.22 -29.91 -12.07
N GLU A 299 39.15 -31.08 -11.43
CA GLU A 299 39.67 -31.38 -10.10
C GLU A 299 41.03 -30.71 -9.84
N ASN A 300 41.02 -29.67 -8.99
CA ASN A 300 41.94 -29.42 -7.88
C ASN A 300 41.95 -27.93 -7.52
N GLU A 301 41.34 -27.56 -6.38
CA GLU A 301 41.94 -26.75 -5.30
C GLU A 301 40.87 -26.19 -4.33
N VAL A 302 40.77 -26.86 -3.18
CA VAL A 302 40.60 -26.32 -1.81
C VAL A 302 39.41 -25.36 -1.51
N ASN A 303 38.23 -25.97 -1.35
CA ASN A 303 37.35 -26.00 -0.16
C ASN A 303 36.96 -24.76 0.69
N GLU A 304 37.31 -23.52 0.35
CA GLU A 304 36.70 -22.34 1.03
C GLU A 304 35.79 -21.50 0.12
N ALA A 305 35.98 -21.53 -1.21
CA ALA A 305 35.09 -20.89 -2.18
C ALA A 305 33.85 -21.74 -2.57
N LYS A 306 33.79 -23.02 -2.14
CA LYS A 306 32.70 -23.93 -2.51
C LYS A 306 31.39 -23.72 -1.76
N ASN A 307 31.41 -23.10 -0.57
CA ASN A 307 30.18 -22.87 0.19
C ASN A 307 29.34 -21.69 -0.31
N GLU A 308 29.91 -20.77 -1.09
CA GLU A 308 29.18 -19.63 -1.65
C GLU A 308 28.72 -19.89 -3.10
N ALA A 309 29.46 -20.69 -3.88
CA ALA A 309 29.10 -21.04 -5.26
C ALA A 309 28.00 -22.12 -5.39
N GLU A 310 27.68 -22.84 -4.30
CA GLU A 310 26.64 -23.88 -4.27
C GLU A 310 25.24 -23.38 -3.87
N GLN A 311 25.09 -22.11 -3.47
CA GLN A 311 23.79 -21.57 -3.09
C GLN A 311 23.07 -21.01 -4.33
N GLY A 312 21.93 -21.61 -4.67
CA GLY A 312 21.02 -21.08 -5.69
C GLY A 312 20.55 -19.66 -5.38
N LEU A 313 19.82 -19.06 -6.32
CA LEU A 313 19.29 -17.69 -6.17
C LEU A 313 18.40 -17.60 -4.92
N ARG A 314 18.62 -16.56 -4.12
CA ARG A 314 17.82 -16.33 -2.90
C ARG A 314 16.43 -15.83 -3.29
N CYS A 315 15.40 -16.40 -2.67
CA CYS A 315 14.02 -16.02 -2.93
C CYS A 315 13.33 -15.48 -1.67
N TYR A 316 12.41 -14.53 -1.85
CA TYR A 316 11.60 -13.89 -0.81
C TYR A 316 10.13 -13.92 -1.19
N ASN A 317 9.22 -13.90 -0.21
CA ASN A 317 7.78 -13.99 -0.45
C ASN A 317 7.02 -12.96 0.37
N ASN A 318 6.07 -12.27 -0.27
CA ASN A 318 5.14 -11.34 0.38
C ASN A 318 3.66 -11.73 0.14
N ASN A 319 3.32 -13.01 0.33
CA ASN A 319 2.04 -13.67 0.06
C ASN A 319 1.65 -13.78 -1.41
N ASP A 320 1.58 -12.68 -2.14
CA ASP A 320 1.16 -12.62 -3.55
C ASP A 320 2.29 -12.24 -4.52
N GLU A 321 3.50 -12.07 -4.01
CA GLU A 321 4.71 -11.71 -4.76
C GLU A 321 5.87 -12.64 -4.41
N LEU A 322 6.54 -13.17 -5.44
CA LEU A 322 7.84 -13.85 -5.33
C LEU A 322 8.93 -12.88 -5.79
N LEU A 323 9.94 -12.68 -4.95
CA LEU A 323 11.12 -11.88 -5.28
C LEU A 323 12.32 -12.80 -5.39
N VAL A 324 13.01 -12.76 -6.53
CA VAL A 324 14.25 -13.51 -6.75
C VAL A 324 15.42 -12.54 -6.72
N GLU A 325 16.32 -12.71 -5.75
CA GLU A 325 17.56 -11.96 -5.61
C GLU A 325 18.64 -12.54 -6.52
N ALA A 326 19.37 -11.65 -7.18
CA ALA A 326 20.54 -11.98 -7.97
C ALA A 326 21.67 -10.96 -7.76
N ASP A 327 22.89 -11.43 -7.96
CA ASP A 327 24.08 -10.59 -7.89
C ASP A 327 24.29 -9.79 -9.18
N ASP A 328 23.75 -10.30 -10.31
CA ASP A 328 23.85 -9.66 -11.62
C ASP A 328 22.55 -9.75 -12.44
N LEU A 329 22.48 -8.95 -13.50
CA LEU A 329 21.31 -8.87 -14.37
C LEU A 329 21.13 -10.10 -15.27
N ASP A 330 22.20 -10.80 -15.62
CA ASP A 330 22.12 -11.96 -16.52
C ASP A 330 21.55 -13.19 -15.80
N GLN A 331 21.76 -13.30 -14.49
CA GLN A 331 21.06 -14.24 -13.62
C GLN A 331 19.54 -14.00 -13.67
N LEU A 332 19.08 -12.75 -13.50
CA LEU A 332 17.65 -12.43 -13.57
C LEU A 332 17.06 -12.71 -14.96
N ARG A 333 17.80 -12.39 -16.03
CA ARG A 333 17.36 -12.66 -17.41
C ARG A 333 17.12 -14.14 -17.67
N ARG A 334 17.91 -15.03 -17.05
CA ARG A 334 17.67 -16.48 -17.15
C ARG A 334 16.36 -16.88 -16.49
N VAL A 335 16.11 -16.38 -15.27
CA VAL A 335 14.86 -16.65 -14.56
C VAL A 335 13.67 -16.10 -15.34
N GLU A 336 13.76 -14.86 -15.82
CA GLU A 336 12.73 -14.23 -16.65
C GLU A 336 12.45 -15.03 -17.93
N ALA A 337 13.49 -15.52 -18.62
CA ALA A 337 13.34 -16.36 -19.80
C ALA A 337 12.60 -17.66 -19.51
N VAL A 338 12.91 -18.34 -18.40
CA VAL A 338 12.21 -19.57 -17.98
C VAL A 338 10.76 -19.27 -17.63
N VAL A 339 10.49 -18.20 -16.87
CA VAL A 339 9.12 -17.79 -16.53
C VAL A 339 8.32 -17.49 -17.80
N THR A 340 8.87 -16.70 -18.72
CA THR A 340 8.20 -16.35 -19.98
C THR A 340 7.95 -17.59 -20.86
N ALA A 341 8.91 -18.51 -20.96
CA ALA A 341 8.72 -19.77 -21.67
C ALA A 341 7.62 -20.63 -21.04
N ALA A 342 7.58 -20.71 -19.71
CA ALA A 342 6.55 -21.43 -18.97
C ALA A 342 5.16 -20.82 -19.20
N ILE A 343 5.04 -19.49 -19.14
CA ILE A 343 3.81 -18.75 -19.43
C ILE A 343 3.32 -19.08 -20.84
N ASN A 344 4.18 -18.98 -21.84
CA ASN A 344 3.82 -19.26 -23.24
C ASN A 344 3.37 -20.72 -23.42
N SER A 345 4.09 -21.68 -22.83
CA SER A 345 3.71 -23.10 -22.89
C SER A 345 2.36 -23.36 -22.21
N GLN A 346 2.06 -22.71 -21.09
CA GLN A 346 0.77 -22.87 -20.41
C GLN A 346 -0.38 -22.24 -21.21
N VAL A 347 -0.16 -21.11 -21.87
CA VAL A 347 -1.16 -20.50 -22.78
C VAL A 347 -1.49 -21.44 -23.94
N GLU A 348 -0.49 -22.12 -24.51
CA GLU A 348 -0.70 -23.14 -25.56
C GLU A 348 -1.50 -24.34 -25.03
N LYS A 349 -1.08 -24.90 -23.89
CA LYS A 349 -1.77 -26.02 -23.22
C LYS A 349 -3.22 -25.68 -22.85
N GLN A 350 -3.49 -24.44 -22.45
CA GLN A 350 -4.84 -23.97 -22.14
C GLN A 350 -5.75 -24.01 -23.38
N ARG A 351 -5.24 -23.65 -24.57
CA ARG A 351 -6.00 -23.76 -25.83
C ARG A 351 -6.33 -25.21 -26.19
N GLU A 352 -5.49 -26.15 -25.77
CA GLU A 352 -5.65 -27.58 -26.01
C GLU A 352 -6.43 -28.31 -24.91
N GLY A 353 -6.86 -27.59 -23.85
CA GLY A 353 -7.55 -28.18 -22.69
C GLY A 353 -6.66 -29.03 -21.78
N GLN A 354 -5.33 -28.87 -21.87
CA GLN A 354 -4.30 -29.61 -21.14
C GLN A 354 -3.51 -28.72 -20.17
N GLU A 355 -4.11 -27.63 -19.70
CA GLU A 355 -3.48 -26.67 -18.77
C GLU A 355 -2.97 -27.39 -17.52
N ASP A 356 -1.76 -27.06 -17.09
CA ASP A 356 -1.24 -27.56 -15.83
C ASP A 356 -2.10 -27.02 -14.68
N PRO A 357 -2.75 -27.89 -13.88
CA PRO A 357 -3.56 -27.46 -12.76
C PRO A 357 -2.78 -26.57 -11.76
N LEU A 358 -1.45 -26.72 -11.70
CA LEU A 358 -0.57 -25.98 -10.80
C LEU A 358 -0.29 -24.55 -11.27
N LEU A 359 -0.26 -24.32 -12.58
CA LEU A 359 -0.02 -23.01 -13.18
C LEU A 359 -1.29 -22.35 -13.72
N LYS A 360 -2.44 -22.97 -13.47
CA LYS A 360 -3.73 -22.55 -14.00
C LYS A 360 -4.01 -21.07 -13.79
N GLY A 361 -4.22 -20.35 -14.89
CA GLY A 361 -4.52 -18.93 -14.92
C GLY A 361 -3.41 -17.98 -14.45
N LEU A 362 -2.23 -18.47 -14.01
CA LEU A 362 -1.07 -17.62 -13.66
C LEU A 362 -0.54 -16.82 -14.86
N PRO A 363 -0.42 -17.38 -16.09
CA PRO A 363 0.09 -16.65 -17.26
C PRO A 363 -0.58 -15.30 -17.52
N ASN A 364 -1.88 -15.21 -17.27
CA ASN A 364 -2.68 -14.02 -17.60
C ASN A 364 -2.69 -12.97 -16.49
N ILE A 365 -2.16 -13.31 -15.30
CA ILE A 365 -2.26 -12.45 -14.11
C ILE A 365 -0.90 -12.14 -13.49
N LEU A 366 0.19 -12.78 -13.93
CA LEU A 366 1.51 -12.53 -13.40
C LEU A 366 2.10 -11.23 -13.98
N ARG A 367 2.59 -10.36 -13.12
CA ARG A 367 3.39 -9.18 -13.46
C ARG A 367 4.85 -9.49 -13.17
N ILE A 368 5.71 -9.29 -14.17
CA ILE A 368 7.15 -9.53 -14.08
C ILE A 368 7.86 -8.18 -14.09
N GLN A 369 8.69 -7.90 -13.08
CA GLN A 369 9.42 -6.64 -12.95
C GLN A 369 10.84 -6.85 -12.43
N CYS A 370 11.83 -6.38 -13.19
CA CYS A 370 13.23 -6.35 -12.77
C CYS A 370 13.60 -4.99 -12.18
N PHE A 371 14.23 -4.98 -11.01
CA PHE A 371 14.73 -3.78 -10.38
C PHE A 371 16.02 -4.03 -9.59
N ARG A 372 16.71 -2.95 -9.24
CA ARG A 372 17.86 -2.92 -8.36
C ARG A 372 17.49 -2.12 -7.12
N LEU A 373 17.91 -2.58 -5.95
CA LEU A 373 17.71 -1.81 -4.72
C LEU A 373 18.80 -0.76 -4.58
N GLY A 374 18.45 0.51 -4.58
CA GLY A 374 19.36 1.64 -4.33
C GLY A 374 19.27 2.13 -2.88
N GLY A 375 20.38 2.62 -2.35
CA GLY A 375 20.41 3.32 -1.06
C GLY A 375 20.22 4.82 -1.25
N LEU A 376 19.48 5.47 -0.34
CA LEU A 376 19.44 6.93 -0.26
C LEU A 376 20.52 7.41 0.70
N PRO A 377 21.41 8.32 0.29
CA PRO A 377 22.41 8.84 1.21
C PRO A 377 21.77 9.75 2.27
N ASN A 378 22.36 9.77 3.48
CA ASN A 378 21.87 10.58 4.61
C ASN A 378 22.11 12.08 4.36
N PRO A 379 21.07 12.92 4.31
CA PRO A 379 21.23 14.34 3.98
C PRO A 379 22.02 15.17 5.01
N ALA A 380 22.31 14.65 6.21
CA ALA A 380 23.14 15.32 7.21
C ALA A 380 24.60 15.54 6.77
N GLU A 381 25.09 14.79 5.78
CA GLU A 381 26.49 14.88 5.30
C GLU A 381 26.70 15.86 4.12
N GLY A 382 25.92 16.94 4.06
CA GLY A 382 26.23 18.09 3.19
C GLY A 382 25.78 17.93 1.74
N PHE A 383 24.47 18.05 1.50
CA PHE A 383 23.85 17.84 0.18
C PHE A 383 23.48 19.13 -0.56
N LYS A 384 24.47 19.97 -0.88
CA LYS A 384 24.18 21.26 -1.56
C LYS A 384 24.16 21.22 -3.09
N HIS A 385 24.65 20.19 -3.78
CA HIS A 385 24.84 20.28 -5.25
C HIS A 385 24.56 19.03 -6.11
N LEU A 386 23.79 18.04 -5.65
CA LEU A 386 23.47 16.88 -6.50
C LEU A 386 22.31 17.15 -7.47
N THR A 387 22.59 17.11 -8.77
CA THR A 387 21.59 17.11 -9.86
C THR A 387 21.08 15.69 -10.15
N ARG A 388 19.92 15.55 -10.80
CA ARG A 388 19.31 14.27 -11.26
C ARG A 388 20.31 13.29 -11.88
N ARG A 389 21.29 13.80 -12.63
CA ARG A 389 22.38 13.00 -13.26
C ARG A 389 23.34 12.38 -12.26
N MET A 390 23.62 13.02 -11.13
CA MET A 390 24.49 12.48 -10.07
C MET A 390 23.70 11.51 -9.17
N PHE A 391 22.45 11.84 -8.85
CA PHE A 391 21.59 10.99 -8.03
C PHE A 391 21.32 9.63 -8.69
N VAL A 392 21.01 9.63 -10.00
CA VAL A 392 20.82 8.41 -10.80
C VAL A 392 22.14 7.65 -10.99
N LYS A 393 23.28 8.34 -11.15
CA LYS A 393 24.61 7.69 -11.29
C LYS A 393 25.09 7.05 -10.00
N GLU A 394 24.89 7.69 -8.85
CA GLU A 394 25.26 7.15 -7.53
C GLU A 394 24.33 6.00 -7.13
N LEU A 395 23.00 6.12 -7.34
CA LEU A 395 22.07 5.02 -7.02
C LEU A 395 22.23 3.81 -7.97
N LEU A 396 22.53 4.04 -9.25
CA LEU A 396 22.71 2.96 -10.24
C LEU A 396 24.16 2.50 -10.38
N GLY A 397 25.13 3.05 -9.63
CA GLY A 397 26.54 2.68 -9.73
C GLY A 397 27.13 2.74 -11.15
N LEU A 398 26.61 3.60 -12.03
CA LEU A 398 26.98 3.63 -13.44
C LEU A 398 28.25 4.46 -13.67
N SER A 399 29.19 3.88 -14.43
CA SER A 399 30.41 4.54 -14.86
C SER A 399 30.08 5.60 -15.91
N SER A 400 30.93 6.63 -16.05
CA SER A 400 30.82 7.61 -17.13
C SER A 400 31.12 6.94 -18.49
N GLY A 401 30.10 6.34 -19.11
CA GLY A 401 30.21 5.67 -20.41
C GLY A 401 29.04 4.75 -20.75
N ASP A 402 28.30 4.25 -19.76
CA ASP A 402 27.24 3.27 -19.97
C ASP A 402 25.97 3.92 -20.55
N GLN A 403 25.33 3.25 -21.52
CA GLN A 403 24.02 3.65 -22.02
C GLN A 403 23.05 3.74 -20.84
N GLN A 404 22.41 4.89 -20.66
CA GLN A 404 21.50 5.12 -19.55
C GLN A 404 20.36 4.10 -19.59
N PRO A 405 20.19 3.22 -18.59
CA PRO A 405 18.99 2.41 -18.51
C PRO A 405 17.80 3.36 -18.35
N THR A 406 16.78 3.16 -19.17
CA THR A 406 15.54 3.93 -19.09
C THR A 406 14.85 3.57 -17.78
N VAL A 407 14.99 4.44 -16.77
CA VAL A 407 14.34 4.23 -15.48
C VAL A 407 12.84 4.47 -15.67
N THR A 408 12.05 3.40 -15.78
CA THR A 408 10.63 3.47 -16.18
C THR A 408 9.65 3.74 -15.04
N ALA A 409 9.99 3.41 -13.79
CA ALA A 409 9.20 3.67 -12.58
C ALA A 409 10.07 3.55 -11.33
N VAL A 410 10.02 4.50 -10.39
CA VAL A 410 10.67 4.37 -9.07
C VAL A 410 9.62 4.21 -8.00
N GLU A 411 9.69 3.10 -7.25
CA GLU A 411 8.83 2.85 -6.10
C GLU A 411 9.62 3.09 -4.81
N PHE A 412 9.09 3.97 -3.96
CA PHE A 412 9.65 4.30 -2.65
C PHE A 412 8.98 3.43 -1.57
N LYS A 413 9.36 2.16 -1.46
CA LYS A 413 8.85 1.29 -0.38
C LYS A 413 9.64 1.55 0.92
N GLY A 414 8.93 1.76 2.03
CA GLY A 414 9.55 2.05 3.33
C GLY A 414 9.99 3.50 3.55
N VAL A 415 9.69 4.41 2.63
CA VAL A 415 9.86 5.86 2.85
C VAL A 415 8.65 6.38 3.60
N PRO A 416 8.80 6.93 4.82
CA PRO A 416 7.71 7.61 5.51
C PRO A 416 7.14 8.67 4.58
N PRO A 417 5.82 8.77 4.45
CA PRO A 417 5.20 9.72 3.53
C PRO A 417 5.64 11.19 3.72
N THR A 418 6.12 11.54 4.92
CA THR A 418 6.70 12.86 5.24
C THR A 418 8.05 13.13 4.56
N HIS A 419 8.79 12.09 4.17
CA HIS A 419 10.08 12.18 3.50
C HIS A 419 9.96 12.02 1.98
N PHE A 420 8.79 11.54 1.51
CA PHE A 420 8.54 11.26 0.10
C PHE A 420 8.72 12.49 -0.78
N ALA A 421 8.29 13.68 -0.36
CA ALA A 421 8.47 14.90 -1.15
C ALA A 421 9.94 15.27 -1.42
N VAL A 422 10.83 15.12 -0.44
CA VAL A 422 12.26 15.37 -0.61
C VAL A 422 12.86 14.37 -1.59
N CYS A 423 12.54 13.08 -1.41
CA CYS A 423 12.96 12.01 -2.31
C CYS A 423 12.44 12.24 -3.74
N TRP A 424 11.18 12.64 -3.87
CA TRP A 424 10.48 12.91 -5.12
C TRP A 424 11.10 14.05 -5.91
N LYS A 425 11.25 15.23 -5.29
CA LYS A 425 11.83 16.42 -5.94
C LYS A 425 13.24 16.16 -6.46
N ARG A 426 14.07 15.49 -5.65
CA ARG A 426 15.44 15.15 -6.04
C ARG A 426 15.49 14.11 -7.16
N TYR A 427 14.64 13.08 -7.09
CA TYR A 427 14.61 12.03 -8.12
C TYR A 427 14.14 12.58 -9.47
N HIS A 428 13.04 13.34 -9.49
CA HIS A 428 12.49 13.89 -10.74
C HIS A 428 13.23 15.16 -11.21
N GLY A 429 14.04 15.78 -10.35
CA GLY A 429 14.73 17.05 -10.64
C GLY A 429 13.77 18.18 -11.00
N VAL A 430 12.55 18.12 -10.46
CA VAL A 430 11.44 19.04 -10.80
C VAL A 430 11.56 20.36 -10.06
N GLU A 431 12.08 20.37 -8.82
CA GLU A 431 12.22 21.56 -7.99
C GLU A 431 13.37 21.43 -6.98
N GLU A 432 13.92 22.55 -6.51
CA GLU A 432 14.83 22.57 -5.36
C GLU A 432 14.09 22.20 -4.06
N VAL A 433 14.78 21.50 -3.16
CA VAL A 433 14.26 21.18 -1.83
C VAL A 433 14.18 22.47 -1.01
N ASN A 434 12.97 22.87 -0.63
CA ASN A 434 12.72 24.13 0.07
C ASN A 434 12.61 23.95 1.60
N GLU A 435 12.45 25.05 2.34
CA GLU A 435 12.32 25.01 3.81
C GLU A 435 11.11 24.21 4.29
N ARG A 436 10.01 24.21 3.53
CA ARG A 436 8.80 23.43 3.83
C ARG A 436 9.08 21.93 3.72
N ASP A 437 9.82 21.51 2.69
CA ASP A 437 10.28 20.12 2.52
C ASP A 437 11.19 19.68 3.69
N LEU A 438 12.13 20.54 4.09
CA LEU A 438 13.06 20.26 5.19
C LEU A 438 12.38 20.23 6.56
N LYS A 439 11.32 21.02 6.76
CA LYS A 439 10.50 20.97 7.98
C LYS A 439 9.92 19.56 8.18
N PHE A 440 9.32 18.98 7.15
CA PHE A 440 8.76 17.62 7.23
C PHE A 440 9.83 16.55 7.40
N TRP A 441 11.00 16.74 6.81
CA TRP A 441 12.14 15.85 6.99
C TRP A 441 12.64 15.85 8.45
N ASN A 442 12.87 17.04 9.02
CA ASN A 442 13.49 17.19 10.33
C ASN A 442 12.57 16.77 11.49
N GLU A 443 11.25 16.85 11.34
CA GLU A 443 10.30 16.41 12.38
C GLU A 443 10.31 14.88 12.60
N PHE A 444 10.90 14.09 11.67
CA PHE A 444 10.86 12.64 11.68
C PHE A 444 12.21 11.96 11.31
N ALA A 445 13.30 12.73 11.29
CA ALA A 445 14.61 12.33 10.76
C ALA A 445 15.30 11.18 11.53
N ASP A 446 14.98 10.99 12.81
CA ASP A 446 15.65 10.02 13.68
C ASP A 446 15.24 8.56 13.44
N ALA A 447 14.35 8.29 12.47
CA ALA A 447 13.64 7.02 12.45
C ALA A 447 14.16 5.97 11.45
N TYR A 448 14.69 6.29 10.25
CA TYR A 448 14.98 5.23 9.25
C TYR A 448 16.04 5.60 8.18
N GLN A 449 16.75 4.59 7.66
CA GLN A 449 17.53 4.64 6.42
C GLN A 449 16.65 4.15 5.26
N HIS A 450 16.61 4.87 4.14
CA HIS A 450 15.64 4.62 3.06
C HIS A 450 16.24 3.91 1.84
N LEU A 451 15.42 3.06 1.22
CA LEU A 451 15.73 2.24 0.03
C LEU A 451 14.87 2.68 -1.15
N VAL A 452 15.41 2.60 -2.36
CA VAL A 452 14.75 3.03 -3.60
C VAL A 452 14.79 1.89 -4.60
N LEU A 453 13.66 1.58 -5.23
CA LEU A 453 13.60 0.59 -6.30
C LEU A 453 13.97 1.25 -7.62
N LEU A 454 15.05 0.78 -8.25
CA LEU A 454 15.58 1.28 -9.51
C LEU A 454 15.30 0.28 -10.63
N PRO A 455 14.34 0.51 -11.52
CA PRO A 455 14.02 -0.39 -12.61
C PRO A 455 15.22 -0.56 -13.54
N VAL A 456 15.42 -1.78 -14.01
CA VAL A 456 16.48 -2.12 -14.97
C VAL A 456 15.81 -2.49 -16.28
N ALA A 457 16.20 -1.82 -17.37
CA ALA A 457 15.70 -2.16 -18.69
C ALA A 457 16.21 -3.56 -19.07
N VAL A 458 15.30 -4.53 -19.09
CA VAL A 458 15.54 -5.80 -19.76
C VAL A 458 15.02 -5.65 -21.18
N GLY A 459 15.75 -6.17 -22.17
CA GLY A 459 15.45 -5.99 -23.58
C GLY A 459 13.97 -6.27 -23.86
N ALA A 460 13.29 -5.28 -24.43
CA ALA A 460 11.88 -5.39 -24.79
C ALA A 460 11.68 -6.63 -25.68
N SER A 461 10.98 -7.62 -25.16
CA SER A 461 10.27 -8.59 -25.98
C SER A 461 8.82 -8.10 -26.03
N GLN A 462 8.37 -7.79 -27.25
CA GLN A 462 7.03 -7.26 -27.55
C GLN A 462 5.91 -8.18 -27.09
#